data_AF-A0A8H6HW93-F1
#
_entry.id   AF-A0A8H6HW93-F1
#
_cell.length_a   1.000
_cell.length_b   1.000
_cell.length_c   1.000
_cell.angle_alpha   90.00
_cell.angle_beta   90.00
_cell.angle_gamma   90.00
#
_symmetry.space_group_name_H-M   'P 1'
#
loop_
_entity.id
_entity.type
_entity.pdbx_description
1 polymer ?
#
loop_
_entity_poly.entity_id
_entity_poly.type
_entity_poly.pdbx_seq_one_letter_code
_entity_poly.pdbx_strand_id
1 'polypeptide(L)'
;MVYQSDRETDRQDRYLGFQLLSLAQSIVQYYYVVFRKLCVAVHLGMAESGLFLVLVEGLQSVPKRDLNSKYLSDVLDRLKYLCKVSPSAAGMLEEPLVRARGKEYWDTSFLRGSGYEKAWKLLCRDIRAGATLSTQKQPLICDNLNCSGDTKNEKRRTCGRCHTMVYCSKSCQAADWELQHQAECHLAKEADERGRHSGIMQYRQALRLSQATFANRLANLIFREDNLTLDPSGQNAILGLFDDGYSTYSPSDFLVRHGYVAPSVDTQAPLGVTMNLTSNHYLDKRFQRLALHYGLHGKVQDLRLVEATFIFGRRPVAVLALLQKTSRCDPAEDSPANRYTLRYCVTRILSRRI
;
A
#
# COMPACT_ATOMS: atom_id res chain seq x y z
N MET A 1 -38.60 -23.60 25.03
CA MET A 1 -38.57 -22.14 25.22
C MET A 1 -37.28 -21.61 25.87
N VAL A 2 -36.35 -22.46 26.31
CA VAL A 2 -35.07 -22.05 26.95
C VAL A 2 -33.96 -21.68 25.94
N TYR A 3 -34.11 -22.05 24.66
CA TYR A 3 -33.08 -21.83 23.63
C TYR A 3 -33.05 -20.42 23.01
N GLN A 4 -34.03 -19.56 23.30
CA GLN A 4 -34.12 -18.22 22.73
C GLN A 4 -33.46 -17.14 23.60
N SER A 5 -33.39 -17.31 24.93
CA SER A 5 -32.78 -16.31 25.83
C SER A 5 -31.27 -16.20 25.68
N ASP A 6 -30.58 -17.30 25.40
CA ASP A 6 -29.12 -17.30 25.25
C ASP A 6 -28.66 -16.56 24.00
N ARG A 7 -29.44 -16.62 22.91
CA ARG A 7 -29.11 -15.91 21.67
C ARG A 7 -29.31 -14.40 21.77
N GLU A 8 -30.28 -13.97 22.58
CA GLU A 8 -30.55 -12.55 22.79
C GLU A 8 -29.49 -11.92 23.70
N THR A 9 -29.05 -12.67 24.71
CA THR A 9 -27.94 -12.29 25.61
C THR A 9 -26.61 -12.21 24.87
N ASP A 10 -26.25 -13.22 24.07
CA ASP A 10 -25.05 -13.20 23.21
C ASP A 10 -25.06 -12.01 22.23
N ARG A 11 -26.23 -11.69 21.67
CA ARG A 11 -26.39 -10.53 20.78
C ARG A 11 -26.20 -9.19 21.51
N GLN A 12 -26.66 -9.07 22.74
CA GLN A 12 -26.47 -7.88 23.58
C GLN A 12 -25.01 -7.71 23.99
N ASP A 13 -24.33 -8.79 24.35
CA ASP A 13 -22.90 -8.76 24.71
C ASP A 13 -22.02 -8.35 23.53
N ARG A 14 -22.33 -8.85 22.31
CA ARG A 14 -21.65 -8.43 21.08
C ARG A 14 -21.91 -6.96 20.74
N TYR A 15 -23.14 -6.48 20.97
CA TYR A 15 -23.49 -5.07 20.79
C TYR A 15 -22.79 -4.17 21.80
N LEU A 16 -22.66 -4.59 23.05
CA LEU A 16 -21.91 -3.88 24.09
C LEU A 16 -20.40 -3.85 23.79
N GLY A 17 -19.83 -4.98 23.34
CA GLY A 17 -18.44 -5.03 22.86
C GLY A 17 -18.19 -4.05 21.70
N PHE A 18 -19.18 -3.92 20.80
CA PHE A 18 -19.14 -2.97 19.70
C PHE A 18 -19.24 -1.50 20.17
N GLN A 19 -20.02 -1.20 21.20
CA GLN A 19 -20.06 0.15 21.81
C GLN A 19 -18.75 0.49 22.53
N LEU A 20 -18.18 -0.46 23.29
CA LEU A 20 -16.88 -0.31 23.94
C LEU A 20 -15.75 -0.09 22.94
N LEU A 21 -15.85 -0.74 21.79
CA LEU A 21 -14.96 -0.53 20.66
C LEU A 21 -15.16 0.84 20.02
N SER A 22 -16.40 1.30 19.80
CA SER A 22 -16.66 2.66 19.31
C SER A 22 -16.02 3.71 20.22
N LEU A 23 -16.10 3.48 21.53
CA LEU A 23 -15.44 4.29 22.55
C LEU A 23 -13.91 4.18 22.45
N ALA A 24 -13.35 2.97 22.40
CA ALA A 24 -11.91 2.75 22.22
C ALA A 24 -11.40 3.41 20.94
N GLN A 25 -12.18 3.37 19.86
CA GLN A 25 -11.86 3.95 18.57
C GLN A 25 -11.98 5.47 18.57
N SER A 26 -12.93 6.04 19.32
CA SER A 26 -13.05 7.47 19.59
C SER A 26 -11.87 7.98 20.45
N ILE A 27 -11.45 7.18 21.43
CA ILE A 27 -10.25 7.41 22.24
C ILE A 27 -9.00 7.35 21.35
N VAL A 28 -8.87 6.35 20.49
CA VAL A 28 -7.80 6.27 19.48
C VAL A 28 -7.83 7.48 18.56
N GLN A 29 -9.02 7.96 18.16
CA GLN A 29 -9.17 9.14 17.31
C GLN A 29 -8.72 10.43 18.02
N TYR A 30 -9.08 10.57 19.30
CA TYR A 30 -8.60 11.64 20.18
C TYR A 30 -7.07 11.59 20.31
N TYR A 31 -6.50 10.42 20.62
CA TYR A 31 -5.04 10.23 20.68
C TYR A 31 -4.36 10.32 19.30
N TYR A 32 -5.05 10.06 18.20
CA TYR A 32 -4.53 10.22 16.83
C TYR A 32 -4.36 11.70 16.47
N VAL A 33 -5.28 12.54 16.95
CA VAL A 33 -5.17 14.00 16.82
C VAL A 33 -4.06 14.55 17.72
N VAL A 34 -3.90 14.00 18.93
CA VAL A 34 -3.06 14.60 19.99
C VAL A 34 -1.68 13.94 20.18
N PHE A 35 -1.55 12.61 20.15
CA PHE A 35 -0.31 11.86 20.48
C PHE A 35 -0.04 10.65 19.55
N ARG A 36 0.67 10.90 18.43
CA ARG A 36 0.84 9.98 17.29
C ARG A 36 1.71 8.73 17.50
N LYS A 37 2.63 8.71 18.47
CA LYS A 37 3.43 7.50 18.78
C LYS A 37 2.59 6.42 19.48
N LEU A 38 1.51 6.84 20.16
CA LEU A 38 0.63 5.94 20.89
C LEU A 38 -0.24 5.12 19.94
N CYS A 39 -0.59 5.64 18.77
CA CYS A 39 -1.55 4.98 17.87
C CYS A 39 -1.08 3.60 17.41
N VAL A 40 0.16 3.42 16.94
CA VAL A 40 0.60 2.10 16.46
C VAL A 40 0.62 1.10 17.61
N ALA A 41 1.18 1.46 18.78
CA ALA A 41 1.20 0.60 19.96
C ALA A 41 -0.21 0.27 20.46
N VAL A 42 -1.15 1.21 20.41
CA VAL A 42 -2.55 0.97 20.78
C VAL A 42 -3.22 0.05 19.76
N HIS A 43 -3.06 0.26 18.46
CA HIS A 43 -3.64 -0.65 17.45
C HIS A 43 -3.01 -2.06 17.52
N LEU A 44 -1.71 -2.16 17.81
CA LEU A 44 -1.04 -3.44 18.05
C LEU A 44 -1.58 -4.10 19.33
N GLY A 45 -1.71 -3.35 20.43
CA GLY A 45 -2.32 -3.85 21.67
C GLY A 45 -3.78 -4.25 21.49
N MET A 46 -4.55 -3.56 20.64
CA MET A 46 -5.91 -3.95 20.26
C MET A 46 -5.89 -5.27 19.47
N ALA A 47 -4.92 -5.47 18.59
CA ALA A 47 -4.74 -6.72 17.83
C ALA A 47 -4.38 -7.88 18.76
N GLU A 48 -3.43 -7.65 19.66
CA GLU A 48 -2.94 -8.64 20.63
C GLU A 48 -3.97 -8.97 21.71
N SER A 49 -4.80 -8.02 22.13
CA SER A 49 -5.84 -8.22 23.17
C SER A 49 -7.13 -8.87 22.65
N GLY A 50 -7.20 -9.23 21.37
CA GLY A 50 -8.39 -9.84 20.79
C GLY A 50 -9.53 -8.85 20.50
N LEU A 51 -9.31 -7.54 20.65
CA LEU A 51 -10.32 -6.53 20.29
C LEU A 51 -10.65 -6.57 18.78
N PHE A 52 -9.73 -7.04 17.94
CA PHE A 52 -10.04 -7.30 16.53
C PHE A 52 -10.96 -8.49 16.31
N LEU A 53 -10.91 -9.51 17.17
CA LEU A 53 -11.91 -10.58 17.14
C LEU A 53 -13.29 -9.99 17.47
N VAL A 54 -13.37 -9.10 18.48
CA VAL A 54 -14.59 -8.38 18.84
C VAL A 54 -15.08 -7.48 17.69
N LEU A 55 -14.19 -6.81 16.97
CA LEU A 55 -14.52 -6.07 15.75
C LEU A 55 -15.15 -6.99 14.70
N VAL A 56 -14.49 -8.11 14.38
CA VAL A 56 -14.94 -9.04 13.36
C VAL A 56 -16.28 -9.69 13.72
N GLU A 57 -16.43 -10.14 14.97
CA GLU A 57 -17.69 -10.67 15.51
C GLU A 57 -18.79 -9.60 15.57
N GLY A 58 -18.42 -8.37 15.92
CA GLY A 58 -19.31 -7.21 15.93
C GLY A 58 -19.84 -6.90 14.53
N LEU A 59 -18.98 -6.91 13.51
CA LEU A 59 -19.35 -6.74 12.10
C LEU A 59 -20.34 -7.83 11.63
N GLN A 60 -20.22 -9.06 12.15
CA GLN A 60 -21.15 -10.15 11.84
C GLN A 60 -22.51 -10.00 12.56
N SER A 61 -22.52 -9.31 13.69
CA SER A 61 -23.69 -9.17 14.55
C SER A 61 -24.55 -7.96 14.18
N VAL A 62 -24.09 -7.11 13.25
CA VAL A 62 -24.84 -5.96 12.75
C VAL A 62 -26.13 -6.46 12.09
N PRO A 63 -27.31 -6.13 12.63
CA PRO A 63 -28.57 -6.55 12.04
C PRO A 63 -28.69 -6.05 10.60
N LYS A 64 -29.33 -6.80 9.70
CA LYS A 64 -29.47 -6.41 8.28
C LYS A 64 -30.00 -4.99 8.07
N ARG A 65 -30.93 -4.55 8.93
CA ARG A 65 -31.49 -3.18 8.92
C ARG A 65 -30.47 -2.08 9.23
N ASP A 66 -29.40 -2.43 9.96
CA ASP A 66 -28.35 -1.53 10.43
C ASP A 66 -27.07 -1.67 9.60
N LEU A 67 -27.05 -2.54 8.58
CA LEU A 67 -25.90 -2.69 7.68
C LEU A 67 -25.63 -1.41 6.90
N ASN A 68 -26.65 -0.62 6.57
CA ASN A 68 -26.50 0.70 5.97
C ASN A 68 -26.04 1.79 6.96
N SER A 69 -25.70 1.43 8.19
CA SER A 69 -25.21 2.42 9.15
C SER A 69 -23.89 3.00 8.68
N LYS A 70 -23.78 4.33 8.78
CA LYS A 70 -22.53 5.09 8.62
C LYS A 70 -21.37 4.48 9.42
N TYR A 71 -21.70 3.84 10.53
CA TYR A 71 -20.75 3.19 11.41
C TYR A 71 -19.99 2.03 10.74
N LEU A 72 -20.67 1.16 10.00
CA LEU A 72 -20.01 0.03 9.32
C LEU A 72 -18.96 0.53 8.32
N SER A 73 -19.32 1.56 7.54
CA SER A 73 -18.37 2.26 6.66
C SER A 73 -17.17 2.78 7.44
N ASP A 74 -17.42 3.51 8.53
CA ASP A 74 -16.36 4.13 9.33
C ASP A 74 -15.38 3.10 9.90
N VAL A 75 -15.87 1.93 10.35
CA VAL A 75 -15.00 0.86 10.82
C VAL A 75 -14.16 0.27 9.68
N LEU A 76 -14.79 -0.08 8.56
CA LEU A 76 -14.08 -0.66 7.42
C LEU A 76 -13.02 0.30 6.87
N ASP A 77 -13.35 1.58 6.75
CA ASP A 77 -12.41 2.60 6.28
C ASP A 77 -11.25 2.80 7.24
N ARG A 78 -11.47 2.71 8.56
CA ARG A 78 -10.38 2.76 9.56
C ARG A 78 -9.49 1.52 9.52
N LEU A 79 -10.06 0.33 9.34
CA LEU A 79 -9.29 -0.90 9.18
C LEU A 79 -8.44 -0.85 7.91
N LYS A 80 -9.03 -0.41 6.79
CA LYS A 80 -8.29 -0.18 5.54
C LYS A 80 -7.16 0.83 5.76
N TYR A 81 -7.46 1.96 6.40
CA TYR A 81 -6.48 2.99 6.71
C TYR A 81 -5.34 2.45 7.58
N LEU A 82 -5.64 1.62 8.59
CA LEU A 82 -4.64 0.96 9.42
C LEU A 82 -3.70 0.08 8.58
N CYS A 83 -4.26 -0.73 7.68
CA CYS A 83 -3.48 -1.58 6.78
C CYS A 83 -2.53 -0.75 5.89
N LYS A 84 -2.96 0.44 5.44
CA LYS A 84 -2.10 1.36 4.66
C LYS A 84 -1.01 2.01 5.50
N VAL A 85 -1.32 2.45 6.73
CA VAL A 85 -0.32 3.08 7.60
C VAL A 85 0.70 2.06 8.10
N SER A 86 0.26 0.82 8.36
CA SER A 86 1.06 -0.24 8.94
C SER A 86 0.78 -1.57 8.23
N PRO A 87 1.50 -1.87 7.14
CA PRO A 87 1.40 -3.16 6.46
C PRO A 87 1.66 -4.38 7.37
N SER A 88 2.49 -4.22 8.41
CA SER A 88 2.71 -5.25 9.42
C SER A 88 1.47 -5.48 10.29
N ALA A 89 0.74 -4.42 10.65
CA ALA A 89 -0.52 -4.56 11.38
C ALA A 89 -1.57 -5.28 10.53
N ALA A 90 -1.61 -5.05 9.21
CA ALA A 90 -2.49 -5.78 8.31
C ALA A 90 -2.28 -7.30 8.42
N GLY A 91 -1.02 -7.76 8.48
CA GLY A 91 -0.71 -9.18 8.65
C GLY A 91 -1.14 -9.79 9.99
N MET A 92 -1.14 -8.98 11.06
CA MET A 92 -1.63 -9.42 12.37
C MET A 92 -3.15 -9.64 12.39
N LEU A 93 -3.89 -9.12 11.41
CA LEU A 93 -5.33 -9.30 11.31
C LEU A 93 -5.72 -10.64 10.68
N GLU A 94 -4.80 -11.33 10.00
CA GLU A 94 -5.14 -12.56 9.30
C GLU A 94 -5.53 -13.67 10.27
N GLU A 95 -4.75 -13.93 11.32
CA GLU A 95 -5.04 -15.02 12.25
C GLU A 95 -6.39 -14.82 12.98
N PRO A 96 -6.71 -13.63 13.55
CA PRO A 96 -8.04 -13.38 14.12
C PRO A 96 -9.19 -13.56 13.11
N LEU A 97 -9.00 -13.14 11.86
CA LEU A 97 -10.01 -13.31 10.81
C LEU A 97 -10.20 -14.78 10.43
N VAL A 98 -9.11 -15.53 10.29
CA VAL A 98 -9.15 -16.97 10.00
C VAL A 98 -9.84 -17.72 11.14
N ARG A 99 -9.60 -17.33 12.39
CA ARG A 99 -10.27 -17.91 13.56
C ARG A 99 -11.78 -17.64 13.54
N ALA A 100 -12.18 -16.41 13.21
CA ALA A 100 -13.58 -16.00 13.23
C ALA A 100 -14.39 -16.50 12.02
N ARG A 101 -13.77 -16.62 10.84
CA ARG A 101 -14.48 -16.89 9.57
C ARG A 101 -13.95 -18.09 8.79
N GLY A 102 -12.99 -18.82 9.36
CA GLY A 102 -12.28 -19.88 8.65
C GLY A 102 -11.33 -19.33 7.59
N LYS A 103 -10.77 -20.25 6.80
CA LYS A 103 -9.83 -19.89 5.73
C LYS A 103 -10.48 -18.92 4.75
N GLU A 104 -11.76 -19.05 4.42
CA GLU A 104 -12.48 -18.23 3.43
C GLU A 104 -12.99 -16.89 3.97
N TYR A 105 -12.24 -16.21 4.83
CA TYR A 105 -12.67 -14.95 5.46
C TYR A 105 -12.96 -13.81 4.47
N TRP A 106 -12.51 -13.94 3.22
CA TRP A 106 -12.83 -13.04 2.10
C TRP A 106 -14.24 -13.24 1.52
N ASP A 107 -14.98 -14.28 1.92
CA ASP A 107 -16.36 -14.46 1.51
C ASP A 107 -17.22 -13.28 1.97
N THR A 108 -18.02 -12.76 1.03
CA THR A 108 -18.88 -11.57 1.22
C THR A 108 -20.35 -11.94 1.41
N SER A 109 -20.70 -13.22 1.46
CA SER A 109 -22.10 -13.66 1.57
C SER A 109 -22.84 -13.04 2.76
N PHE A 110 -22.14 -12.85 3.89
CA PHE A 110 -22.68 -12.23 5.11
C PHE A 110 -22.98 -10.73 4.96
N LEU A 111 -22.37 -10.07 3.97
CA LEU A 111 -22.58 -8.66 3.64
C LEU A 111 -23.53 -8.46 2.46
N ARG A 112 -24.15 -9.52 1.95
CA ARG A 112 -25.01 -9.44 0.76
C ARG A 112 -26.13 -8.42 0.94
N GLY A 113 -26.18 -7.43 0.06
CA GLY A 113 -27.19 -6.37 0.05
C GLY A 113 -26.86 -5.19 0.96
N SER A 114 -25.66 -5.15 1.55
CA SER A 114 -25.22 -4.06 2.41
C SER A 114 -24.55 -2.90 1.66
N GLY A 115 -24.04 -3.16 0.45
CA GLY A 115 -23.21 -2.20 -0.31
C GLY A 115 -21.73 -2.19 0.12
N TYR A 116 -21.35 -2.94 1.16
CA TYR A 116 -19.98 -2.99 1.69
C TYR A 116 -19.16 -4.19 1.22
N GLU A 117 -19.71 -5.03 0.35
CA GLU A 117 -19.04 -6.23 -0.17
C GLU A 117 -17.70 -5.88 -0.83
N LYS A 118 -17.67 -4.76 -1.58
CA LYS A 118 -16.44 -4.26 -2.21
C LYS A 118 -15.41 -3.83 -1.17
N ALA A 119 -15.82 -3.07 -0.16
CA ALA A 119 -14.92 -2.57 0.89
C ALA A 119 -14.31 -3.73 1.70
N TRP A 120 -15.12 -4.74 2.02
CA TRP A 120 -14.65 -5.95 2.69
C TRP A 120 -13.64 -6.73 1.86
N LYS A 121 -13.93 -6.97 0.57
CA LYS A 121 -12.97 -7.64 -0.34
C LYS A 121 -11.64 -6.91 -0.40
N LEU A 122 -11.66 -5.58 -0.50
CA LEU A 122 -10.45 -4.77 -0.50
C LEU A 122 -9.68 -4.90 0.82
N LEU A 123 -10.38 -4.85 1.97
CA LEU A 123 -9.76 -5.04 3.28
C LEU A 123 -9.11 -6.41 3.42
N CYS A 124 -9.81 -7.50 3.08
CA CYS A 124 -9.26 -8.85 3.14
C CYS A 124 -8.02 -9.01 2.24
N ARG A 125 -8.01 -8.36 1.07
CA ARG A 125 -6.86 -8.35 0.17
C ARG A 125 -5.65 -7.65 0.79
N ASP A 126 -5.85 -6.50 1.41
CA ASP A 126 -4.80 -5.77 2.12
C ASP A 126 -4.25 -6.59 3.30
N ILE A 127 -5.12 -7.30 4.04
CA ILE A 127 -4.73 -8.19 5.14
C ILE A 127 -3.88 -9.35 4.65
N ARG A 128 -4.32 -10.06 3.61
CA ARG A 128 -3.54 -11.13 2.95
C ARG A 128 -2.17 -10.63 2.49
N ALA A 129 -2.15 -9.48 1.81
CA ALA A 129 -0.91 -8.86 1.35
C ALA A 129 0.03 -8.59 2.53
N GLY A 130 -0.49 -8.08 3.65
CA GLY A 130 0.24 -7.82 4.87
C GLY A 130 0.79 -9.07 5.55
N ALA A 131 0.00 -10.14 5.66
CA ALA A 131 0.41 -11.37 6.34
C ALA A 131 1.58 -12.06 5.66
N THR A 132 1.67 -11.96 4.33
CA THR A 132 2.82 -12.48 3.57
C THR A 132 4.10 -11.67 3.76
N LEU A 133 4.04 -10.45 4.33
CA LEU A 133 5.23 -9.63 4.55
C LEU A 133 6.10 -10.12 5.69
N SER A 134 5.50 -10.69 6.74
CA SER A 134 6.25 -11.14 7.93
C SER A 134 7.03 -12.43 7.67
N THR A 135 6.57 -13.26 6.73
CA THR A 135 7.13 -14.59 6.47
C THR A 135 8.22 -14.60 5.41
N GLN A 136 8.32 -13.57 4.56
CA GLN A 136 9.24 -13.58 3.42
C GLN A 136 10.42 -12.62 3.58
N LYS A 137 11.58 -13.06 3.07
CA LYS A 137 12.78 -12.22 2.99
C LYS A 137 12.47 -10.98 2.14
N GLN A 138 12.67 -9.81 2.72
CA GLN A 138 12.46 -8.55 2.00
C GLN A 138 13.35 -8.48 0.76
N PRO A 139 12.80 -8.07 -0.40
CA PRO A 139 13.60 -7.94 -1.62
C PRO A 139 14.69 -6.88 -1.45
N LEU A 140 15.75 -7.03 -2.22
CA LEU A 140 16.76 -5.99 -2.38
C LEU A 140 16.26 -4.98 -3.41
N ILE A 141 16.11 -3.72 -3.02
CA ILE A 141 15.80 -2.63 -3.96
C ILE A 141 17.10 -1.92 -4.31
N CYS A 142 17.32 -1.67 -5.60
CA CYS A 142 18.40 -0.83 -6.11
C CYS A 142 17.80 0.43 -6.75
N ASP A 143 18.35 1.60 -6.43
CA ASP A 143 17.94 2.90 -6.97
C ASP A 143 18.53 3.21 -8.35
N ASN A 144 19.39 2.33 -8.90
CA ASN A 144 19.79 2.38 -10.29
C ASN A 144 18.72 1.74 -11.20
N LEU A 145 18.12 2.54 -12.09
CA LEU A 145 17.12 2.10 -13.07
C LEU A 145 17.66 1.02 -14.02
N ASN A 146 18.96 1.03 -14.30
CA ASN A 146 19.62 0.08 -15.19
C ASN A 146 20.11 -1.18 -14.46
N CYS A 147 19.69 -1.38 -13.20
CA CYS A 147 20.02 -2.60 -12.46
C CYS A 147 19.36 -3.83 -13.11
N SER A 148 20.14 -4.91 -13.29
CA SER A 148 19.62 -6.21 -13.74
C SER A 148 18.84 -6.96 -12.67
N GLY A 149 18.98 -6.60 -11.40
CA GLY A 149 18.32 -7.26 -10.27
C GLY A 149 18.96 -8.58 -9.81
N ASP A 150 20.01 -9.06 -10.48
CA ASP A 150 20.62 -10.38 -10.24
C ASP A 150 21.62 -10.44 -9.06
N THR A 151 21.73 -9.38 -8.26
CA THR A 151 22.72 -9.30 -7.18
C THR A 151 22.27 -10.05 -5.93
N LYS A 152 22.43 -11.38 -5.93
CA LYS A 152 22.03 -12.23 -4.79
C LYS A 152 22.96 -12.12 -3.56
N ASN A 153 24.17 -11.57 -3.70
CA ASN A 153 25.22 -11.72 -2.69
C ASN A 153 25.90 -10.44 -2.19
N GLU A 154 25.52 -9.25 -2.67
CA GLU A 154 26.15 -8.00 -2.22
C GLU A 154 25.39 -7.34 -1.05
N LYS A 155 26.16 -6.81 -0.08
CA LYS A 155 25.59 -6.01 1.01
C LYS A 155 25.00 -4.73 0.45
N ARG A 156 23.78 -4.39 0.89
CA ARG A 156 23.12 -3.10 0.63
C ARG A 156 24.07 -1.95 0.95
N ARG A 157 24.18 -1.01 0.03
CA ARG A 157 24.94 0.23 0.22
C ARG A 157 23.98 1.41 0.18
N THR A 158 24.15 2.34 1.09
CA THR A 158 23.49 3.64 1.02
C THR A 158 24.47 4.67 0.51
N CYS A 159 23.98 5.67 -0.23
CA CYS A 159 24.83 6.80 -0.62
C CYS A 159 25.37 7.49 0.65
N GLY A 160 26.70 7.58 0.77
CA GLY A 160 27.35 8.17 1.94
C GLY A 160 27.14 9.68 2.11
N ARG A 161 26.64 10.37 1.07
CA ARG A 161 26.39 11.82 1.10
C ARG A 161 24.97 12.19 1.50
N CYS A 162 23.97 11.57 0.88
CA CYS A 162 22.55 11.89 1.14
C CYS A 162 21.84 10.86 2.02
N HIS A 163 22.35 9.63 2.12
CA HIS A 163 21.73 8.50 2.83
C HIS A 163 20.30 8.13 2.36
N THR A 164 19.82 8.68 1.25
CA THR A 164 18.48 8.46 0.71
C THR A 164 18.41 7.47 -0.45
N MET A 165 19.52 7.18 -1.13
CA MET A 165 19.56 6.18 -2.20
C MET A 165 20.23 4.90 -1.72
N VAL A 166 19.73 3.76 -2.20
CA VAL A 166 20.18 2.40 -1.89
C VAL A 166 20.64 1.71 -3.17
N TYR A 167 21.81 1.09 -3.12
CA TYR A 167 22.39 0.36 -4.23
C TYR A 167 22.74 -1.05 -3.82
N CYS A 168 22.57 -1.98 -4.75
CA CYS A 168 23.03 -3.35 -4.58
C CYS A 168 24.55 -3.49 -4.71
N SER A 169 25.22 -2.58 -5.43
CA SER A 169 26.66 -2.64 -5.70
C SER A 169 27.28 -1.25 -5.89
N LYS A 170 28.62 -1.17 -5.82
CA LYS A 170 29.37 0.07 -6.14
C LYS A 170 29.22 0.45 -7.62
N SER A 171 29.14 -0.53 -8.52
CA SER A 171 28.91 -0.28 -9.95
C SER A 171 27.54 0.34 -10.21
N CYS A 172 26.48 -0.14 -9.54
CA CYS A 172 25.16 0.47 -9.65
C CYS A 172 25.13 1.90 -9.10
N GLN A 173 25.83 2.16 -8.00
CA GLN A 173 25.96 3.52 -7.47
C GLN A 173 26.67 4.46 -8.46
N ALA A 174 27.79 4.03 -9.06
CA ALA A 174 28.54 4.84 -10.03
C ALA A 174 27.71 5.11 -11.30
N ALA A 175 27.06 4.09 -11.85
CA ALA A 175 26.20 4.25 -13.03
C ALA A 175 25.02 5.20 -12.77
N ASP A 176 24.35 5.08 -11.63
CA ASP A 176 23.25 5.98 -11.27
C ASP A 176 23.75 7.40 -10.93
N TRP A 177 24.97 7.53 -10.40
CA TRP A 177 25.62 8.83 -10.16
C TRP A 177 25.71 9.65 -11.44
N GLU A 178 26.29 9.07 -12.49
CA GLU A 178 26.45 9.70 -13.80
C GLU A 178 25.09 9.95 -14.48
N LEU A 179 24.15 9.03 -14.34
CA LEU A 179 22.84 9.11 -15.01
C LEU A 179 21.91 10.17 -14.41
N GLN A 180 21.90 10.33 -13.08
CA GLN A 180 20.99 11.27 -12.39
C GLN A 180 21.39 11.65 -10.97
N HIS A 181 21.92 10.71 -10.17
CA HIS A 181 21.98 10.92 -8.73
C HIS A 181 22.86 12.12 -8.37
N GLN A 182 23.90 12.43 -9.16
CA GLN A 182 24.71 13.62 -8.95
C GLN A 182 23.87 14.91 -8.86
N ALA A 183 22.89 15.08 -9.75
CA ALA A 183 22.06 16.29 -9.84
C ALA A 183 21.07 16.43 -8.67
N GLU A 184 20.63 15.33 -8.06
CA GLU A 184 19.63 15.31 -6.99
C GLU A 184 20.22 15.05 -5.60
N CYS A 185 21.48 14.62 -5.49
CA CYS A 185 22.09 14.20 -4.22
C CYS A 185 22.07 15.30 -3.16
N HIS A 186 22.34 16.55 -3.56
CA HIS A 186 22.33 17.69 -2.65
C HIS A 186 20.91 18.00 -2.15
N LEU A 187 19.92 18.05 -3.05
CA LEU A 187 18.51 18.26 -2.68
C LEU A 187 17.99 17.15 -1.75
N ALA A 188 18.40 15.91 -2.02
CA ALA A 188 18.03 14.76 -1.19
C ALA A 188 18.65 14.86 0.21
N LYS A 189 19.90 15.32 0.32
CA LYS A 189 20.57 15.59 1.59
C LYS A 189 19.85 16.69 2.37
N GLU A 190 19.53 17.81 1.73
CA GLU A 190 18.80 18.92 2.37
C GLU A 190 17.39 18.52 2.82
N ALA A 191 16.70 17.70 2.03
CA ALA A 191 15.39 17.16 2.41
C ALA A 191 15.49 16.28 3.67
N ASP A 192 16.50 15.40 3.73
CA ASP A 192 16.75 14.54 4.88
C ASP A 192 17.15 15.34 6.13
N GLU A 193 18.04 16.33 5.99
CA GLU A 193 18.44 17.22 7.07
C GLU A 193 17.28 18.06 7.61
N ARG A 194 16.46 18.66 6.74
CA ARG A 194 15.24 19.37 7.18
C ARG A 194 14.30 18.46 7.94
N GLY A 195 14.16 17.21 7.52
CA GLY A 195 13.40 16.18 8.23
C GLY A 195 13.91 15.97 9.66
N ARG A 196 15.23 15.83 9.83
CA ARG A 196 15.87 15.68 11.15
C ARG A 196 15.60 16.87 12.08
N HIS A 197 15.84 18.09 11.59
CA HIS A 197 15.72 19.30 12.42
C HIS A 197 14.28 19.63 12.81
N SER A 198 13.31 19.31 11.95
CA SER A 198 11.91 19.63 12.19
C SER A 198 11.21 18.64 13.13
N GLY A 199 11.91 17.62 13.64
CA GLY A 199 11.29 16.49 14.35
C GLY A 199 10.29 15.70 13.50
N ILE A 200 10.29 15.93 12.18
CA ILE A 200 9.42 15.23 11.24
C ILE A 200 9.96 13.80 11.14
N MET A 201 9.07 12.82 11.29
CA MET A 201 9.42 11.41 11.10
C MET A 201 10.14 11.26 9.76
N GLN A 202 11.33 10.65 9.75
CA GLN A 202 12.07 10.44 8.52
C GLN A 202 11.47 9.26 7.76
N TYR A 203 11.25 9.45 6.45
CA TYR A 203 10.84 8.36 5.58
C TYR A 203 12.06 7.49 5.24
N ARG A 204 12.38 6.57 6.16
CA ARG A 204 13.58 5.72 6.10
C ARG A 204 13.46 4.63 5.03
N GLN A 205 14.60 4.12 4.59
CA GLN A 205 14.66 3.03 3.60
C GLN A 205 13.90 1.77 3.99
N ALA A 206 13.90 1.42 5.28
CA ALA A 206 13.14 0.28 5.78
C ALA A 206 11.63 0.44 5.54
N LEU A 207 11.09 1.65 5.76
CA LEU A 207 9.67 1.94 5.52
C LEU A 207 9.35 1.94 4.03
N ARG A 208 10.20 2.58 3.22
CA ARG A 208 10.12 2.53 1.75
C ARG A 208 10.05 1.11 1.22
N LEU A 209 10.95 0.25 1.68
CA LEU A 209 11.01 -1.15 1.27
C LEU A 209 9.76 -1.92 1.72
N SER A 210 9.30 -1.71 2.96
CA SER A 210 8.07 -2.32 3.46
C SER A 210 6.86 -1.96 2.59
N GLN A 211 6.67 -0.67 2.30
CA GLN A 211 5.56 -0.17 1.48
C GLN A 211 5.64 -0.65 0.02
N ALA A 212 6.83 -0.65 -0.58
CA ALA A 212 7.03 -1.17 -1.92
C ALA A 212 6.78 -2.69 -2.02
N THR A 213 7.18 -3.43 -0.99
CA THR A 213 6.91 -4.87 -0.91
C THR A 213 5.41 -5.10 -0.76
N PHE A 214 4.72 -4.34 0.09
CA PHE A 214 3.26 -4.41 0.22
C PHE A 214 2.56 -4.14 -1.11
N ALA A 215 2.94 -3.07 -1.81
CA ALA A 215 2.39 -2.73 -3.13
C ALA A 215 2.62 -3.85 -4.16
N ASN A 216 3.80 -4.47 -4.18
CA ASN A 216 4.08 -5.62 -5.02
C ASN A 216 3.15 -6.81 -4.70
N ARG A 217 2.92 -7.12 -3.41
CA ARG A 217 2.02 -8.22 -3.01
C ARG A 217 0.59 -7.95 -3.42
N LEU A 218 0.12 -6.75 -3.13
CA LEU A 218 -1.22 -6.32 -3.47
C LEU A 218 -1.45 -6.40 -4.99
N ALA A 219 -0.49 -5.95 -5.79
CA ALA A 219 -0.54 -6.07 -7.23
C ALA A 219 -0.57 -7.53 -7.71
N ASN A 220 0.25 -8.42 -7.14
CA ASN A 220 0.21 -9.84 -7.47
C ASN A 220 -1.16 -10.49 -7.15
N LEU A 221 -1.79 -10.13 -6.03
CA LEU A 221 -3.15 -10.60 -5.72
C LEU A 221 -4.16 -10.11 -6.77
N ILE A 222 -4.10 -8.83 -7.13
CA ILE A 222 -4.96 -8.23 -8.17
C ILE A 222 -4.78 -8.92 -9.53
N PHE A 223 -3.53 -9.14 -9.96
CA PHE A 223 -3.25 -9.82 -11.21
C PHE A 223 -3.73 -11.27 -11.24
N ARG A 224 -3.76 -11.95 -10.09
CA ARG A 224 -4.25 -13.33 -9.96
C ARG A 224 -5.78 -13.40 -9.89
N GLU A 225 -6.40 -12.61 -9.03
CA GLU A 225 -7.85 -12.69 -8.75
C GLU A 225 -8.70 -12.15 -9.89
N ASP A 226 -8.32 -11.01 -10.45
CA ASP A 226 -9.15 -10.29 -11.42
C ASP A 226 -8.86 -10.72 -12.86
N ASN A 227 -7.98 -11.72 -13.06
CA ASN A 227 -7.44 -12.10 -14.38
C ASN A 227 -7.08 -10.87 -15.23
N LEU A 228 -6.57 -9.82 -14.58
CA LEU A 228 -6.21 -8.57 -15.23
C LEU A 228 -5.03 -8.84 -16.17
N THR A 229 -5.35 -9.27 -17.39
CA THR A 229 -4.60 -8.87 -18.57
C THR A 229 -4.77 -7.37 -18.62
N LEU A 230 -3.73 -6.63 -18.24
CA LEU A 230 -3.70 -5.18 -18.40
C LEU A 230 -3.94 -4.91 -19.90
N ASP A 231 -5.20 -4.63 -20.21
CA ASP A 231 -5.79 -4.30 -21.50
C ASP A 231 -5.62 -5.32 -22.66
N PRO A 232 -6.72 -5.81 -23.28
CA PRO A 232 -6.70 -6.55 -24.55
C PRO A 232 -6.11 -5.77 -25.74
N SER A 233 -6.15 -4.42 -25.72
CA SER A 233 -5.48 -3.56 -26.71
C SER A 233 -3.96 -3.50 -26.50
N GLY A 234 -3.48 -4.13 -25.41
CA GLY A 234 -2.09 -4.34 -25.09
C GLY A 234 -1.37 -3.10 -24.59
N GLN A 235 -2.04 -2.02 -24.18
CA GLN A 235 -1.32 -0.84 -23.71
C GLN A 235 -0.60 -1.08 -22.37
N ASN A 236 0.61 -0.53 -22.23
CA ASN A 236 1.43 -0.61 -21.01
C ASN A 236 0.76 0.16 -19.88
N ALA A 237 -0.22 -0.43 -19.19
CA ALA A 237 -0.96 0.26 -18.15
C ALA A 237 -0.24 0.24 -16.80
N ILE A 238 -0.17 1.39 -16.15
CA ILE A 238 0.29 1.58 -14.78
C ILE A 238 -0.89 1.27 -13.85
N LEU A 239 -0.71 0.34 -12.90
CA LEU A 239 -1.72 -0.01 -11.91
C LEU A 239 -1.63 0.94 -10.71
N GLY A 240 -2.60 1.83 -10.55
CA GLY A 240 -2.73 2.68 -9.36
C GLY A 240 -3.57 2.02 -8.27
N LEU A 241 -3.02 1.96 -7.06
CA LEU A 241 -3.60 1.38 -5.85
C LEU A 241 -4.00 2.51 -4.88
N PHE A 242 -5.31 2.68 -4.71
CA PHE A 242 -5.93 3.77 -3.95
C PHE A 242 -6.79 3.22 -2.79
N ASP A 243 -7.34 4.13 -1.98
CA ASP A 243 -8.14 3.78 -0.81
C ASP A 243 -9.51 3.17 -1.15
N ASP A 244 -10.06 3.49 -2.32
CA ASP A 244 -11.37 3.07 -2.83
C ASP A 244 -11.31 1.95 -3.88
N GLY A 245 -10.10 1.50 -4.21
CA GLY A 245 -9.86 0.41 -5.15
C GLY A 245 -8.58 0.59 -5.94
N TYR A 246 -8.65 0.24 -7.22
CA TYR A 246 -7.54 0.36 -8.14
C TYR A 246 -8.03 0.89 -9.48
N SER A 247 -7.09 1.35 -10.28
CA SER A 247 -7.35 1.95 -11.59
C SER A 247 -6.12 1.79 -12.46
N THR A 248 -6.30 1.83 -13.76
CA THR A 248 -5.22 1.69 -14.74
C THR A 248 -5.05 2.98 -15.53
N TYR A 249 -3.81 3.37 -15.79
CA TYR A 249 -3.48 4.57 -16.56
C TYR A 249 -2.47 4.22 -17.65
N SER A 250 -2.57 4.84 -18.82
CA SER A 250 -1.43 4.80 -19.76
C SER A 250 -0.24 5.56 -19.16
N PRO A 251 1.00 5.34 -19.65
CA PRO A 251 2.16 6.10 -19.19
C PRO A 251 1.98 7.60 -19.44
N SER A 252 1.35 7.98 -20.56
CA SER A 252 1.04 9.38 -20.88
C SER A 252 0.02 9.96 -19.90
N ASP A 253 -1.07 9.26 -19.61
CA ASP A 253 -2.09 9.73 -18.66
C ASP A 253 -1.53 9.87 -17.25
N PHE A 254 -0.62 8.97 -16.85
CA PHE A 254 0.11 9.08 -15.60
C PHE A 254 0.93 10.37 -15.56
N LEU A 255 1.68 10.69 -16.62
CA LEU A 255 2.47 11.92 -16.67
C LEU A 255 1.61 13.19 -16.59
N VAL A 256 0.46 13.20 -17.27
CA VAL A 256 -0.51 14.32 -17.21
C VAL A 256 -1.12 14.43 -15.82
N ARG A 257 -1.62 13.33 -15.25
CA ARG A 257 -2.23 13.29 -13.91
C ARG A 257 -1.29 13.81 -12.82
N HIS A 258 0.00 13.48 -12.96
CA HIS A 258 1.06 13.88 -12.04
C HIS A 258 1.68 15.26 -12.37
N GLY A 259 1.15 15.96 -13.38
CA GLY A 259 1.57 17.33 -13.73
C GLY A 259 2.95 17.44 -14.36
N TYR A 260 3.48 16.33 -14.91
CA TYR A 260 4.76 16.33 -15.62
C TYR A 260 4.65 16.79 -17.08
N VAL A 261 3.43 16.70 -17.65
CA VAL A 261 3.11 17.10 -19.02
C VAL A 261 1.79 17.86 -18.98
N ALA A 262 1.66 18.92 -19.77
CA ALA A 262 0.39 19.64 -19.90
C ALA A 262 -0.68 18.71 -20.51
N PRO A 263 -1.94 18.77 -20.05
CA PRO A 263 -3.02 18.05 -20.71
C PRO A 263 -3.11 18.50 -22.17
N SER A 264 -3.31 17.56 -23.11
CA SER A 264 -3.61 17.94 -24.49
C SER A 264 -5.03 18.51 -24.54
N VAL A 265 -5.30 19.38 -25.50
CA VAL A 265 -6.65 19.98 -25.69
C VAL A 265 -7.73 18.91 -25.82
N ASP A 266 -7.37 17.73 -26.32
CA ASP A 266 -8.28 16.59 -26.54
C ASP A 266 -8.37 15.63 -25.36
N THR A 267 -7.46 15.69 -24.38
CA THR A 267 -7.57 14.88 -23.17
C THR A 267 -8.54 15.57 -22.22
N GLN A 268 -9.80 15.15 -22.24
CA GLN A 268 -10.71 15.36 -21.11
C GLN A 268 -10.19 14.54 -19.92
N ALA A 269 -9.10 15.01 -19.31
CA ALA A 269 -8.63 14.47 -18.05
C ALA A 269 -9.82 14.53 -17.08
N PRO A 270 -10.16 13.43 -16.39
CA PRO A 270 -11.27 13.41 -15.46
C PRO A 270 -11.19 14.61 -14.52
N LEU A 271 -12.15 15.53 -14.69
CA LEU A 271 -12.32 16.74 -13.90
C LEU A 271 -12.48 16.32 -12.43
N GLY A 272 -11.40 16.29 -11.66
CA GLY A 272 -11.51 15.86 -10.27
C GLY A 272 -10.23 15.95 -9.46
N VAL A 273 -9.10 15.43 -9.94
CA VAL A 273 -7.88 15.38 -9.12
C VAL A 273 -6.63 15.45 -9.98
N THR A 274 -6.29 16.63 -10.50
CA THR A 274 -4.87 16.91 -10.77
C THR A 274 -4.18 16.99 -9.41
N MET A 275 -3.40 15.96 -9.09
CA MET A 275 -2.46 16.10 -7.99
C MET A 275 -1.45 17.15 -8.45
N ASN A 276 -1.64 18.41 -8.03
CA ASN A 276 -0.63 19.46 -8.16
C ASN A 276 0.54 19.11 -7.24
N LEU A 277 1.27 18.12 -7.71
CA LEU A 277 2.56 17.72 -7.24
C LEU A 277 3.46 18.93 -7.37
N THR A 278 3.99 19.41 -6.24
CA THR A 278 4.97 20.50 -6.25
C THR A 278 6.11 20.07 -7.16
N SER A 279 6.26 20.70 -8.33
CA SER A 279 7.19 20.34 -9.42
C SER A 279 8.69 20.38 -9.05
N ASN A 280 8.98 20.46 -7.75
CA ASN A 280 10.29 20.72 -7.17
C ASN A 280 10.69 19.64 -6.15
N HIS A 281 10.04 18.47 -6.12
CA HIS A 281 10.56 17.37 -5.28
C HIS A 281 11.74 16.72 -6.01
N TYR A 282 12.83 16.44 -5.29
CA TYR A 282 14.06 15.88 -5.87
C TYR A 282 13.90 14.51 -6.56
N LEU A 283 12.72 13.88 -6.45
CA LEU A 283 12.41 12.56 -7.01
C LEU A 283 11.52 12.64 -8.25
N ASP A 284 11.09 13.85 -8.64
CA ASP A 284 10.14 14.03 -9.74
C ASP A 284 10.70 13.52 -11.06
N LYS A 285 11.98 13.81 -11.32
CA LYS A 285 12.70 13.29 -12.48
C LYS A 285 12.80 11.76 -12.46
N ARG A 286 12.94 11.14 -11.27
CA ARG A 286 12.98 9.67 -11.14
C ARG A 286 11.62 9.03 -11.42
N PHE A 287 10.53 9.61 -10.89
CA PHE A 287 9.16 9.18 -11.18
C PHE A 287 8.87 9.26 -12.68
N GLN A 288 9.18 10.41 -13.30
CA GLN A 288 9.00 10.62 -14.73
C GLN A 288 9.80 9.61 -15.56
N ARG A 289 11.10 9.45 -15.27
CA ARG A 289 11.96 8.49 -15.98
C ARG A 289 11.49 7.07 -15.83
N LEU A 290 10.98 6.69 -14.66
CA LEU A 290 10.47 5.34 -14.45
C LEU A 290 9.19 5.08 -15.26
N ALA A 291 8.27 6.04 -15.29
CA ALA A 291 7.06 5.95 -16.11
C ALA A 291 7.40 5.89 -17.62
N LEU A 292 8.34 6.72 -18.08
CA LEU A 292 8.81 6.69 -19.48
C LEU A 292 9.53 5.38 -19.82
N HIS A 293 10.41 4.90 -18.95
CA HIS A 293 11.08 3.60 -19.11
C HIS A 293 10.06 2.47 -19.22
N TYR A 294 9.03 2.48 -18.37
CA TYR A 294 7.94 1.52 -18.46
C TYR A 294 7.15 1.65 -19.77
N GLY A 295 6.85 2.88 -20.22
CA GLY A 295 6.17 3.10 -21.49
C GLY A 295 6.93 2.52 -22.69
N LEU A 296 8.28 2.64 -22.68
CA LEU A 296 9.15 2.13 -23.73
C LEU A 296 9.37 0.61 -23.68
N HIS A 297 9.47 0.02 -22.49
CA HIS A 297 9.94 -1.37 -22.31
C HIS A 297 8.92 -2.33 -21.68
N GLY A 298 7.75 -1.84 -21.26
CA GLY A 298 6.77 -2.58 -20.45
C GLY A 298 6.40 -3.95 -21.00
N LYS A 299 6.10 -4.02 -22.30
CA LYS A 299 5.69 -5.26 -23.00
C LYS A 299 6.85 -6.24 -23.16
N VAL A 300 8.02 -5.73 -23.55
CA VAL A 300 9.15 -6.56 -24.00
C VAL A 300 9.82 -7.27 -22.83
N GLN A 301 9.80 -6.67 -21.64
CA GLN A 301 10.57 -7.14 -20.49
C GLN A 301 9.69 -7.75 -19.38
N ASP A 302 8.43 -8.08 -19.68
CA ASP A 302 7.44 -8.51 -18.68
C ASP A 302 7.41 -7.59 -17.44
N LEU A 303 7.51 -6.28 -17.69
CA LEU A 303 7.49 -5.29 -16.63
C LEU A 303 6.07 -4.89 -16.30
N ARG A 304 5.84 -4.49 -15.06
CA ARG A 304 4.60 -3.88 -14.58
C ARG A 304 4.97 -2.69 -13.71
N LEU A 305 4.26 -1.59 -13.87
CA LEU A 305 4.44 -0.44 -13.00
C LEU A 305 3.23 -0.28 -12.10
N VAL A 306 3.48 -0.12 -10.80
CA VAL A 306 2.45 -0.01 -9.77
C VAL A 306 2.67 1.26 -9.00
N GLU A 307 1.65 2.10 -8.92
CA GLU A 307 1.61 3.25 -8.03
C GLU A 307 0.77 2.89 -6.80
N ALA A 308 1.26 3.18 -5.60
CA ALA A 308 0.48 3.06 -4.37
C ALA A 308 0.62 4.32 -3.53
N THR A 309 -0.47 4.76 -2.91
CA THR A 309 -0.43 5.88 -1.94
C THR A 309 -0.53 5.35 -0.53
N PHE A 310 0.36 5.83 0.34
CA PHE A 310 0.39 5.52 1.76
C PHE A 310 0.29 6.80 2.57
N ILE A 311 -0.09 6.69 3.84
CA ILE A 311 -0.13 7.84 4.74
C ILE A 311 1.07 7.80 5.68
N PHE A 312 1.86 8.87 5.65
CA PHE A 312 3.02 9.07 6.50
C PHE A 312 2.86 10.35 7.32
N GLY A 313 2.45 10.20 8.57
CA GLY A 313 2.09 11.33 9.42
C GLY A 313 0.85 12.06 8.91
N ARG A 314 0.99 13.32 8.44
CA ARG A 314 -0.11 14.06 7.75
C ARG A 314 0.03 14.02 6.24
N ARG A 315 1.12 13.48 5.72
CA ARG A 315 1.47 13.61 4.31
C ARG A 315 1.17 12.30 3.59
N PRO A 316 0.47 12.32 2.45
CA PRO A 316 0.47 11.15 1.58
C PRO A 316 1.89 10.92 1.06
N VAL A 317 2.21 9.66 0.77
CA VAL A 317 3.45 9.25 0.12
C VAL A 317 3.07 8.38 -1.04
N ALA A 318 3.43 8.82 -2.25
CA ALA A 318 3.31 8.00 -3.44
C ALA A 318 4.51 7.08 -3.55
N VAL A 319 4.28 5.82 -3.85
CA VAL A 319 5.29 4.78 -4.06
C VAL A 319 5.07 4.24 -5.46
N LEU A 320 6.05 4.42 -6.33
CA LEU A 320 6.04 3.90 -7.69
C LEU A 320 7.00 2.73 -7.79
N ALA A 321 6.48 1.53 -7.97
CA ALA A 321 7.21 0.28 -7.98
C ALA A 321 7.20 -0.36 -9.37
N LEU A 322 8.38 -0.68 -9.90
CA LEU A 322 8.53 -1.48 -11.11
C LEU A 322 8.71 -2.94 -10.71
N LEU A 323 7.82 -3.77 -11.21
CA LEU A 323 7.80 -5.20 -10.98
C LEU A 323 8.22 -5.92 -12.26
N GLN A 324 8.94 -7.03 -12.13
CA GLN A 324 9.37 -7.85 -13.25
C GLN A 324 8.84 -9.27 -13.06
N LYS A 325 8.25 -9.85 -14.10
CA LYS A 325 7.87 -11.26 -14.09
C LYS A 325 9.13 -12.11 -14.03
N THR A 326 9.16 -13.09 -13.14
CA THR A 326 10.32 -13.98 -13.00
C THR A 326 9.88 -15.42 -13.25
N SER A 327 10.60 -16.12 -14.13
CA SER A 327 10.44 -17.58 -14.32
C SER A 327 10.90 -18.39 -13.12
N ARG A 328 11.74 -17.80 -12.24
CA ARG A 328 12.24 -18.38 -11.00
C ARG A 328 11.19 -18.28 -9.88
N CYS A 329 10.09 -19.01 -10.00
CA CYS A 329 9.25 -19.32 -8.84
C CYS A 329 9.81 -20.56 -8.14
N ASP A 330 9.78 -20.55 -6.81
CA ASP A 330 10.06 -21.74 -6.02
C ASP A 330 8.98 -22.79 -6.33
N PRO A 331 9.33 -23.95 -6.90
CA PRO A 331 8.34 -24.95 -7.33
C PRO A 331 7.56 -25.57 -6.17
N ALA A 332 8.00 -25.39 -4.91
CA ALA A 332 7.36 -25.98 -3.74
C ALA A 332 6.14 -25.20 -3.22
N GLU A 333 5.96 -23.91 -3.55
CA GLU A 333 4.98 -23.05 -2.85
C GLU A 333 3.97 -22.28 -3.72
N ASP A 334 4.07 -22.27 -5.05
CA ASP A 334 3.18 -21.43 -5.87
C ASP A 334 2.99 -21.96 -7.29
N SER A 335 1.77 -21.85 -7.83
CA SER A 335 1.53 -21.97 -9.26
C SER A 335 2.42 -20.97 -10.02
N PRO A 336 3.29 -21.42 -10.95
CA PRO A 336 4.32 -20.60 -11.58
C PRO A 336 3.80 -19.57 -12.60
N ALA A 337 2.50 -19.51 -12.84
CA ALA A 337 1.92 -18.55 -13.77
C ALA A 337 1.79 -17.17 -13.10
N ASN A 338 2.59 -16.20 -13.56
CA ASN A 338 2.37 -14.74 -13.38
C ASN A 338 2.78 -14.10 -12.04
N ARG A 339 3.80 -14.61 -11.34
CA ARG A 339 4.36 -13.88 -10.17
C ARG A 339 5.37 -12.81 -10.62
N TYR A 340 5.22 -11.61 -10.07
CA TYR A 340 6.12 -10.48 -10.28
C TYR A 340 6.93 -10.18 -9.03
N THR A 341 8.23 -9.95 -9.21
CA THR A 341 9.14 -9.53 -8.14
C THR A 341 9.42 -8.04 -8.22
N LEU A 342 9.68 -7.43 -7.06
CA LEU A 342 10.03 -6.01 -7.00
C LEU A 342 11.43 -5.81 -7.57
N ARG A 343 11.52 -5.08 -8.69
CA ARG A 343 12.79 -4.74 -9.35
C ARG A 343 13.29 -3.37 -8.92
N TYR A 344 12.38 -2.40 -8.87
CA TYR A 344 12.69 -1.00 -8.62
C TYR A 344 11.57 -0.32 -7.85
N CYS A 345 11.89 0.74 -7.12
CA CYS A 345 10.91 1.55 -6.40
C CYS A 345 11.38 3.00 -6.35
N VAL A 346 10.48 3.99 -6.41
CA VAL A 346 10.71 5.40 -6.07
C VAL A 346 9.60 5.87 -5.15
N THR A 347 9.90 6.71 -4.18
CA THR A 347 8.91 7.15 -3.17
C THR A 347 8.90 8.63 -2.94
N ARG A 348 7.78 9.29 -3.18
CA ARG A 348 7.64 10.74 -3.10
C ARG A 348 6.69 11.12 -1.97
N ILE A 349 7.12 12.02 -1.09
CA ILE A 349 6.23 12.61 -0.09
C ILE A 349 5.42 13.72 -0.77
N LEU A 350 4.09 13.59 -0.72
CA LEU A 350 3.17 14.59 -1.26
C LEU A 350 2.92 15.67 -0.20
N SER A 351 3.03 16.94 -0.55
CA SER A 351 2.56 18.02 0.32
C SER A 351 1.02 18.02 0.32
N ARG A 352 0.41 18.20 1.49
CA ARG A 352 -0.99 18.65 1.52
C ARG A 352 -1.02 20.06 0.95
N ARG A 353 -2.04 20.40 0.16
CA ARG A 353 -2.41 21.80 -0.06
C ARG A 353 -2.55 22.46 1.32
N ILE A 354 -1.93 23.63 1.48
CA ILE A 354 -2.37 24.58 2.51
C ILE A 354 -3.74 25.07 2.09
#